data_AF-A0AAP8D5N5-F1
#
_entry.id   AF-A0AAP8D5N5-F1
#
_cell.length_a   1.000
_cell.length_b   1.000
_cell.length_c   1.000
_cell.angle_alpha   90.00
_cell.angle_beta   90.00
_cell.angle_gamma   90.00
#
_symmetry.space_group_name_H-M   'P 1'
#
loop_
_entity.id
_entity.type
_entity.pdbx_description
1 polymer ?
#
loop_
_entity_poly.entity_id
_entity_poly.type
_entity_poly.pdbx_seq_one_letter_code
_entity_poly.pdbx_strand_id
1 'polypeptide(L)'
;MPRRASHADTWSSRAVFWTAVRAGANALGRPWAEVAERWARLWAVAVAEHLPPIPGAEHIGAPPSQAAAEQALSTMKSMVGRHRGNGHVHR
;
A
#
# COMPACT_ATOMS: atom_id res chain seq x y z
N MET A 1 -0.53 4.62 -24.28
CA MET A 1 -0.96 5.14 -22.95
C MET A 1 0.19 4.95 -21.95
N PRO A 2 1.16 5.89 -21.89
CA PRO A 2 2.38 5.71 -21.10
C PRO A 2 2.16 5.67 -19.58
N ARG A 3 1.08 6.30 -19.07
CA ARG A 3 0.80 6.40 -17.62
C ARG A 3 0.34 5.10 -16.95
N ARG A 4 -0.27 4.18 -17.71
CA ARG A 4 -0.62 2.83 -17.20
C ARG A 4 0.60 1.99 -16.89
N ALA A 5 1.67 2.14 -17.67
CA ALA A 5 2.90 1.36 -17.49
C ALA A 5 3.65 1.76 -16.20
N SER A 6 3.46 2.98 -15.71
CA SER A 6 4.07 3.49 -14.48
C SER A 6 3.14 3.46 -13.27
N HIS A 7 1.94 2.87 -13.37
CA HIS A 7 0.91 2.94 -12.33
C HIS A 7 0.56 4.38 -11.88
N ALA A 8 0.91 5.40 -12.65
CA ALA A 8 0.68 6.80 -12.27
C ALA A 8 -0.80 7.19 -12.28
N ASP A 9 -1.66 6.35 -12.85
CA ASP A 9 -3.11 6.49 -12.82
C ASP A 9 -3.75 5.79 -11.59
N THR A 10 -2.95 5.27 -10.65
CA THR A 10 -3.43 4.59 -9.43
C THR A 10 -3.16 5.39 -8.17
N TRP A 11 -4.02 5.24 -7.16
CA TRP A 11 -3.85 5.89 -5.86
C TRP A 11 -2.65 5.31 -5.12
N SER A 12 -1.81 6.17 -4.53
CA SER A 12 -0.63 5.70 -3.79
C SER A 12 -0.95 5.13 -2.40
N SER A 13 -2.10 5.49 -1.81
CA SER A 13 -2.58 4.89 -0.56
C SER A 13 -4.08 5.14 -0.31
N ARG A 14 -4.65 4.38 0.64
CA ARG A 14 -6.01 4.61 1.18
C ARG A 14 -6.15 6.00 1.78
N ALA A 15 -5.11 6.47 2.47
CA ALA A 15 -5.13 7.80 3.08
C ALA A 15 -5.22 8.91 2.03
N VAL A 16 -4.54 8.79 0.88
CA VAL A 16 -4.64 9.80 -0.21
C VAL A 16 -6.04 9.84 -0.77
N PHE A 17 -6.60 8.67 -1.07
CA PHE A 17 -7.94 8.57 -1.61
C PHE A 17 -8.98 9.18 -0.67
N TRP A 18 -9.02 8.74 0.59
CA TRP A 18 -10.03 9.21 1.53
C TRP A 18 -9.84 10.66 1.96
N THR A 19 -8.61 11.16 1.96
CA THR A 19 -8.33 12.60 2.13
C THR A 19 -8.93 13.40 0.98
N ALA A 20 -8.73 12.97 -0.27
CA ALA A 20 -9.29 13.62 -1.44
C ALA A 20 -10.83 13.61 -1.44
N VAL A 21 -11.43 12.46 -1.09
CA VAL A 21 -12.89 12.33 -0.96
C VAL A 21 -13.45 13.31 0.08
N ARG A 22 -12.81 13.42 1.25
CA ARG A 22 -13.23 14.35 2.33
C ARG A 22 -12.97 15.81 1.99
N ALA A 23 -11.88 16.10 1.27
CA ALA A 23 -11.58 17.45 0.81
C ALA A 23 -12.69 17.94 -0.14
N GLY A 24 -13.24 17.03 -0.94
CA GLY A 24 -14.39 17.25 -1.82
C GLY A 24 -14.03 18.10 -3.06
N ALA A 25 -15.00 18.24 -3.97
CA ALA A 25 -14.80 18.96 -5.24
C ALA A 25 -14.33 20.41 -5.07
N ASN A 26 -14.72 21.06 -3.96
CA ASN A 26 -14.32 22.44 -3.65
C ASN A 26 -12.79 22.59 -3.45
N ALA A 27 -12.09 21.52 -3.06
CA ALA A 27 -10.63 21.56 -2.95
C ALA A 27 -9.91 21.36 -4.30
N LEU A 28 -10.55 20.66 -5.26
CA LEU A 28 -9.95 20.32 -6.55
C LEU A 28 -9.89 21.49 -7.53
N GLY A 29 -10.72 22.53 -7.32
CA GLY A 29 -10.75 23.74 -8.15
C GLY A 29 -9.92 24.91 -7.60
N ARG A 30 -9.30 24.76 -6.43
CA ARG A 30 -8.57 25.85 -5.76
C ARG A 30 -7.06 25.71 -5.91
N PRO A 31 -6.30 26.81 -5.90
CA PRO A 31 -4.85 26.77 -5.84
C PRO A 31 -4.37 25.96 -4.63
N TRP A 32 -3.32 25.15 -4.81
CA TRP A 32 -2.80 24.29 -3.75
C TRP A 32 -2.49 25.05 -2.46
N ALA A 33 -1.93 26.27 -2.58
CA ALA A 33 -1.61 27.13 -1.44
C ALA A 33 -2.81 27.40 -0.53
N GLU A 34 -4.03 27.46 -1.07
CA GLU A 34 -5.26 27.69 -0.29
C GLU A 34 -5.79 26.43 0.39
N VAL A 35 -5.46 25.25 -0.14
CA VAL A 35 -6.01 23.97 0.34
C VAL A 35 -5.01 23.16 1.15
N ALA A 36 -3.73 23.50 1.12
CA ALA A 36 -2.65 22.73 1.74
C ALA A 36 -2.87 22.47 3.24
N GLU A 37 -3.22 23.49 4.03
CA GLU A 37 -3.47 23.31 5.47
C GLU A 37 -4.70 22.46 5.76
N ARG A 38 -5.76 22.63 4.97
CA ARG A 38 -6.98 21.82 5.12
C ARG A 38 -6.70 20.37 4.72
N TRP A 39 -5.95 20.16 3.65
CA TRP A 39 -5.48 18.85 3.22
C TRP A 39 -4.66 18.17 4.30
N ALA A 40 -3.67 18.85 4.89
CA ALA A 40 -2.82 18.31 5.95
C ALA A 40 -3.63 17.84 7.16
N ARG A 41 -4.66 18.60 7.57
CA ARG A 41 -5.56 18.21 8.66
C ARG A 41 -6.38 16.96 8.32
N LEU A 42 -6.96 16.91 7.12
CA LEU A 42 -7.74 15.75 6.67
C LEU A 42 -6.87 14.51 6.48
N TRP A 43 -5.64 14.70 6.03
CA TRP A 43 -4.62 13.66 5.90
C TRP A 43 -4.26 13.04 7.25
N ALA A 44 -4.01 13.88 8.27
CA ALA A 44 -3.67 13.40 9.61
C ALA A 44 -4.78 12.50 10.18
N VAL A 45 -6.05 12.89 9.99
CA VAL A 45 -7.20 12.06 10.36
C VAL A 45 -7.23 10.75 9.56
N ALA A 46 -7.05 10.83 8.24
CA ALA A 46 -7.08 9.65 7.38
C ALA A 46 -5.99 8.63 7.71
N VAL A 47 -4.79 9.08 8.10
CA VAL A 47 -3.69 8.20 8.49
C VAL A 47 -3.92 7.53 9.85
N ALA A 48 -4.59 8.22 10.78
CA ALA A 48 -4.87 7.68 12.11
C ALA A 48 -6.05 6.68 12.15
N GLU A 49 -6.92 6.73 11.14
CA GLU A 49 -8.14 5.91 11.09
C GLU A 49 -7.95 4.58 10.36
N HIS A 50 -8.74 3.59 10.78
CA HIS A 50 -8.94 2.38 9.97
C HIS A 50 -9.87 2.69 8.79
N LEU A 51 -9.30 3.16 7.69
CA LEU A 51 -10.03 3.53 6.49
C LEU A 51 -10.65 2.31 5.80
N PRO A 52 -11.82 2.40 5.15
CA PRO A 52 -12.36 1.34 4.32
C PRO A 52 -11.58 1.16 3.00
N PRO A 53 -11.76 0.04 2.28
CA PRO A 53 -11.06 -0.20 1.02
C PRO A 53 -11.51 0.80 -0.05
N ILE A 54 -10.65 1.07 -1.03
CA ILE A 54 -10.98 1.95 -2.15
C ILE A 54 -11.89 1.18 -3.11
N PRO A 55 -13.10 1.69 -3.45
CA PRO A 55 -13.98 1.05 -4.43
C PRO A 55 -13.28 0.88 -5.78
N GLY A 56 -13.23 -0.35 -6.30
CA GLY A 56 -12.55 -0.67 -7.57
C GLY A 56 -11.02 -0.74 -7.48
N ALA A 57 -10.42 -0.52 -6.31
CA ALA A 57 -8.98 -0.59 -6.10
C ALA A 57 -8.61 -1.15 -4.70
N GLU A 58 -9.27 -2.25 -4.31
CA GLU A 58 -9.17 -2.86 -2.97
C GLU A 58 -7.74 -3.32 -2.61
N HIS A 59 -6.90 -3.59 -3.62
CA HIS A 59 -5.51 -3.99 -3.46
C HIS A 59 -4.61 -2.88 -2.88
N ILE A 60 -5.03 -1.61 -2.96
CA ILE A 60 -4.24 -0.47 -2.51
C ILE A 60 -4.33 -0.37 -0.98
N GLY A 61 -3.21 -0.56 -0.29
CA GLY A 61 -3.15 -0.54 1.18
C GLY A 61 -3.84 -1.75 1.84
N ALA A 62 -4.04 -2.84 1.10
CA ALA A 62 -4.38 -4.12 1.70
C ALA A 62 -3.17 -4.65 2.48
N PRO A 63 -3.35 -5.18 3.70
CA PRO A 63 -2.27 -5.91 4.37
C PRO A 63 -1.85 -7.09 3.47
N PRO A 64 -0.55 -7.44 3.45
CA PRO A 64 -0.11 -8.62 2.71
C PRO A 64 -0.91 -9.83 3.17
N SER A 65 -1.40 -10.64 2.22
CA SER A 65 -2.19 -11.82 2.52
C SER A 65 -1.47 -12.70 3.54
N GLN A 66 -2.15 -13.07 4.63
CA GLN A 66 -1.58 -13.96 5.65
C GLN A 66 -1.13 -15.28 5.02
N ALA A 67 -1.90 -15.82 4.08
CA ALA A 67 -1.53 -17.04 3.35
C ALA A 67 -0.26 -16.83 2.51
N ALA A 68 -0.09 -15.65 1.91
CA ALA A 68 1.14 -15.31 1.18
C ALA A 68 2.34 -15.13 2.13
N ALA A 69 2.12 -14.57 3.31
CA ALA A 69 3.15 -14.45 4.35
C ALA A 69 3.55 -15.83 4.91
N GLU A 70 2.60 -16.72 5.15
CA GLU A 70 2.83 -18.10 5.60
C GLU A 70 3.54 -18.93 4.54
N GLN A 71 3.17 -18.78 3.26
CA GLN A 71 3.90 -19.39 2.15
C GLN A 71 5.32 -18.86 2.05
N ALA A 72 5.53 -17.54 2.12
CA ALA A 72 6.88 -16.95 2.10
C ALA A 72 7.74 -17.46 3.28
N LEU A 73 7.17 -17.56 4.48
CA LEU A 73 7.85 -18.12 5.65
C LEU A 73 8.16 -19.61 5.50
N SER A 74 7.24 -20.39 4.93
CA SER A 74 7.44 -21.81 4.62
C SER A 74 8.59 -21.98 3.61
N THR A 75 8.58 -21.20 2.54
CA THR A 75 9.62 -21.18 1.51
C THR A 75 10.99 -20.79 2.10
N MET A 76 11.06 -19.78 2.96
CA MET A 76 12.29 -19.42 3.68
C MET A 76 12.80 -20.56 4.57
N LYS A 77 11.92 -21.22 5.34
CA LYS A 77 12.28 -22.36 6.20
C LYS A 77 12.83 -23.53 5.38
N SER A 78 12.25 -23.83 4.23
CA SER A 78 12.74 -24.88 3.33
C SER A 78 14.12 -24.58 2.76
N MET A 79 14.42 -23.31 2.42
CA MET A 79 15.76 -22.93 1.93
C MET A 79 16.82 -23.02 3.03
N VAL A 80 16.51 -22.56 4.25
CA VAL A 80 17.43 -22.64 5.40
C VAL A 80 17.67 -24.09 5.84
N GLY A 81 16.65 -24.95 5.79
CA GLY A 81 16.78 -26.38 6.05
C GLY A 81 17.69 -27.08 5.03
N ARG A 82 17.64 -26.66 3.76
CA ARG A 82 18.51 -27.19 2.70
C ARG A 82 19.98 -26.79 2.87
N HIS A 83 20.26 -25.63 3.46
CA HIS A 83 21.63 -25.20 3.77
C HIS A 83 22.28 -25.94 4.94
N ARG A 84 21.49 -26.49 5.89
CA ARG A 84 22.03 -27.30 7.00
C ARG A 84 22.34 -28.75 6.62
N GLY A 85 21.78 -29.25 5.51
CA GLY A 85 21.95 -30.63 5.05
C GLY A 85 23.08 -30.86 4.04
N ASN A 86 23.73 -29.81 3.53
CA ASN A 86 24.78 -29.94 2.50
C ASN A 86 26.20 -30.12 3.06
N GLY A 87 26.34 -30.41 4.35
CA GLY A 87 27.57 -30.96 4.94
C GLY A 87 27.69 -32.47 4.70
N HIS A 88 27.46 -32.95 3.48
CA HIS A 88 27.78 -34.34 3.15
C HIS A 88 29.29 -34.42 2.91
N VAL A 89 30.00 -34.77 3.98
CA VAL A 89 31.41 -35.15 3.97
C VAL A 89 31.55 -36.34 3.03
N HIS A 90 32.11 -36.12 1.84
CA HIS A 90 32.61 -37.21 1.02
C HIS A 90 33.98 -37.62 1.59
N ARG A 91 33.97 -38.82 2.14
CA ARG A 91 35.10 -39.69 2.43
C ARG A 91 36.08 -39.79 1.27
#